data_AF-A0A0L9UC74-F1
#
_entry.id   AF-A0A0L9UC74-F1
#
_cell.length_a   1.000
_cell.length_b   1.000
_cell.length_c   1.000
_cell.angle_alpha   90.00
_cell.angle_beta   90.00
_cell.angle_gamma   90.00
#
_symmetry.space_group_name_H-M   'P 1'
#
loop_
_entity.id
_entity.type
_entity.pdbx_description
1 polymer ?
#
loop_
_entity_poly.entity_id
_entity_poly.type
_entity_poly.pdbx_seq_one_letter_code
_entity_poly.pdbx_strand_id
1 'polypeptide(L)'
;AYDPLDPTGNITIKWDVISWTPDGYLAVVTMYNFQQYRHIQSPGWSLGWTWAKKEVIWNMMGSQTTEQGDCSKFKAGIPHCCKKDPTVVDLLPGTPYNQQIANCCKGGVLNSWGQDPSSAVSSFQISVGSAGTTNRTVKLPKNFTLKAPGPGYTCGPAKVVKPTTFITSDKRRTTQAMMTWNITCTYSQFLAQKTPSCCVSLSSFYNDTVVNCPTCTCGCQNKTESGSCVEPNSPHLASVVSASGKAANTPLVQCTSHMCPIRVHWHVKLNYKEYWRVKVTITNFNYRMNYSQWNLVVQHPNLDNITQLFSFQYKSLTPYEGLNDTSMLWGIKFYNDFLSSAGHLGNVQSEILLRKDKSTFTFDKGWAFPRRIYFNGDNCVMPPPDAYPWLPNASPKLVFSVLSTLIATLASLISVI
;
A
#
# COMPACT_ATOMS: atom_id res chain seq x y z
N ALA A 1 -15.02 -7.25 -2.33
CA ALA A 1 -14.70 -7.95 -1.07
C ALA A 1 -14.49 -6.89 0.01
N TYR A 2 -14.78 -7.25 1.25
CA TYR A 2 -14.80 -6.34 2.39
C TYR A 2 -13.42 -6.28 3.05
N ASP A 3 -12.87 -5.08 3.22
CA ASP A 3 -11.67 -4.84 4.01
C ASP A 3 -12.10 -4.36 5.41
N PRO A 4 -11.84 -5.12 6.48
CA PRO A 4 -12.36 -4.76 7.81
C PRO A 4 -11.69 -3.52 8.39
N LEU A 5 -10.51 -3.10 7.91
CA LEU A 5 -9.82 -1.89 8.38
C LEU A 5 -10.08 -0.68 7.47
N ASP A 6 -10.72 -0.87 6.32
CA ASP A 6 -11.13 0.20 5.42
C ASP A 6 -12.44 -0.17 4.67
N PRO A 7 -13.56 -0.28 5.40
CA PRO A 7 -14.80 -0.85 4.86
C PRO A 7 -15.43 -0.01 3.74
N THR A 8 -15.11 1.28 3.70
CA THR A 8 -15.61 2.24 2.69
C THR A 8 -14.58 2.54 1.59
N GLY A 9 -13.37 1.99 1.70
CA GLY A 9 -12.26 2.24 0.80
C GLY A 9 -12.58 1.85 -0.64
N ASN A 10 -12.48 2.80 -1.55
CA ASN A 10 -12.68 2.57 -2.98
C ASN A 10 -11.88 3.55 -3.84
N ILE A 11 -11.79 3.24 -5.13
CA ILE A 11 -11.35 4.19 -6.14
C ILE A 11 -12.57 4.65 -6.91
N THR A 12 -12.83 5.95 -6.94
CA THR A 12 -13.91 6.53 -7.72
C THR A 12 -13.35 7.27 -8.92
N ILE A 13 -13.79 6.89 -10.11
CA ILE A 13 -13.52 7.60 -11.35
C ILE A 13 -14.74 8.48 -11.63
N LYS A 14 -14.55 9.78 -11.57
CA LYS A 14 -15.56 10.79 -11.88
C LYS A 14 -15.31 11.30 -13.29
N TRP A 15 -16.35 11.32 -14.10
CA TRP A 15 -16.31 11.82 -15.46
C TRP A 15 -17.20 13.05 -15.57
N ASP A 16 -16.58 14.21 -15.74
CA ASP A 16 -17.26 15.50 -15.84
C ASP A 16 -17.25 15.99 -17.29
N VAL A 17 -18.40 16.06 -17.93
CA VAL A 17 -18.56 16.70 -19.24
C VAL A 17 -18.57 18.21 -19.04
N ILE A 18 -17.53 18.89 -19.52
CA ILE A 18 -17.33 20.33 -19.30
C ILE A 18 -18.05 21.15 -20.38
N SER A 19 -18.03 20.69 -21.63
CA SER A 19 -18.70 21.36 -22.75
C SER A 19 -19.05 20.38 -23.86
N TRP A 20 -20.00 20.79 -24.69
CA TRP A 20 -20.37 20.08 -25.92
C TRP A 20 -19.48 20.52 -27.08
N THR A 21 -19.13 19.59 -27.97
CA THR A 21 -18.49 19.88 -29.26
C THR A 21 -19.50 19.61 -30.38
N PRO A 22 -19.23 20.04 -31.63
CA PRO A 22 -20.12 19.76 -32.76
C PRO A 22 -20.41 18.27 -32.98
N ASP A 23 -19.50 17.38 -32.57
CA ASP A 23 -19.57 15.94 -32.82
C ASP A 23 -19.48 15.08 -31.54
N GLY A 24 -19.52 15.68 -30.36
CA GLY A 24 -19.39 14.99 -29.08
C GLY A 24 -19.24 15.94 -27.91
N TYR A 25 -18.19 15.76 -27.11
CA TYR A 25 -17.98 16.54 -25.89
C TYR A 25 -16.53 16.59 -25.42
N LEU A 26 -16.22 17.61 -24.62
CA LEU A 26 -14.99 17.73 -23.84
C LEU A 26 -15.28 17.32 -22.40
N ALA A 27 -14.45 16.43 -21.83
CA ALA A 27 -14.61 15.98 -20.47
C ALA A 27 -13.29 15.94 -19.68
N VAL A 28 -13.40 16.10 -18.37
CA VAL A 28 -12.32 15.85 -17.42
C VAL A 28 -12.65 14.58 -16.65
N VAL A 29 -11.72 13.63 -16.68
CA VAL A 29 -11.84 12.37 -15.96
C VAL A 29 -10.90 12.44 -14.77
N THR A 30 -11.45 12.32 -13.57
CA THR A 30 -10.70 12.39 -12.31
C THR A 30 -10.81 11.08 -11.56
N MET A 31 -9.68 10.48 -11.21
CA MET A 31 -9.58 9.31 -10.36
C MET A 31 -9.26 9.76 -8.93
N TYR A 32 -10.12 9.39 -7.99
CA TYR A 32 -9.93 9.58 -6.55
C TYR A 32 -9.66 8.24 -5.90
N ASN A 33 -8.56 8.14 -5.16
CA ASN A 33 -8.34 7.02 -4.26
C ASN A 33 -8.83 7.39 -2.86
N PHE A 34 -9.97 6.85 -2.44
CA PHE A 34 -10.53 7.04 -1.10
C PHE A 34 -10.10 5.97 -0.10
N GLN A 35 -9.18 5.08 -0.48
CA GLN A 35 -8.65 4.06 0.41
C GLN A 35 -7.71 4.71 1.45
N GLN A 36 -7.79 4.28 2.71
CA GLN A 36 -7.03 4.91 3.79
C GLN A 36 -5.54 4.61 3.73
N TYR A 37 -5.16 3.42 3.29
CA TYR A 37 -3.76 2.98 3.33
C TYR A 37 -3.31 2.23 2.07
N ARG A 38 -4.21 1.83 1.18
CA ARG A 38 -3.80 1.23 -0.10
C ARG A 38 -3.52 2.33 -1.12
N HIS A 39 -2.37 2.23 -1.79
CA HIS A 39 -1.97 3.13 -2.86
C HIS A 39 -1.64 2.34 -4.14
N ILE A 40 -1.68 3.01 -5.28
CA ILE A 40 -1.24 2.47 -6.57
C ILE A 40 0.21 2.90 -6.78
N GLN A 41 1.12 1.92 -6.79
CA GLN A 41 2.54 2.13 -7.03
C GLN A 41 2.87 2.14 -8.52
N SER A 42 4.12 2.47 -8.86
CA SER A 42 4.67 2.25 -10.21
C SER A 42 4.56 0.77 -10.61
N PRO A 43 4.20 0.41 -11.86
CA PRO A 43 4.05 1.24 -13.07
C PRO A 43 2.75 2.07 -13.18
N GLY A 44 1.96 2.15 -12.11
CA GLY A 44 0.79 3.00 -12.04
C GLY A 44 -0.50 2.32 -12.49
N TRP A 45 -1.57 3.10 -12.55
CA TRP A 45 -2.86 2.64 -13.02
C TRP A 45 -2.94 2.61 -14.56
N SER A 46 -3.77 1.70 -15.08
CA SER A 46 -4.27 1.73 -16.46
C SER A 46 -5.79 1.61 -16.44
N LEU A 47 -6.46 2.57 -17.07
CA LEU A 47 -7.91 2.65 -17.10
C LEU A 47 -8.42 2.28 -18.49
N GLY A 48 -9.23 1.24 -18.57
CA GLY A 48 -9.93 0.82 -19.78
C GLY A 48 -11.44 0.97 -19.65
N TRP A 49 -12.11 1.15 -20.78
CA TRP A 49 -13.57 1.12 -20.88
C TRP A 49 -13.97 0.73 -22.29
N THR A 50 -15.25 0.43 -22.51
CA THR A 50 -15.83 0.19 -23.84
C THR A 50 -16.82 1.29 -24.16
N TRP A 51 -16.65 1.94 -25.31
CA TRP A 51 -17.60 2.94 -25.79
C TRP A 51 -19.01 2.35 -25.99
N ALA A 52 -20.06 3.17 -25.94
CA ALA A 52 -21.43 2.67 -26.10
C ALA A 52 -21.80 2.44 -27.58
N LYS A 53 -21.30 3.27 -28.50
CA LYS A 53 -21.64 3.29 -29.94
C LYS A 53 -20.40 3.22 -30.85
N LYS A 54 -19.94 4.32 -31.44
CA LYS A 54 -18.77 4.40 -32.34
C LYS A 54 -17.95 5.64 -32.01
N GLU A 55 -17.96 6.01 -30.72
CA GLU A 55 -17.22 7.14 -30.19
C GLU A 55 -15.72 6.93 -30.43
N VAL A 56 -15.02 8.05 -30.63
CA VAL A 56 -13.57 8.10 -30.82
C VAL A 56 -12.97 9.15 -29.90
N ILE A 57 -11.66 9.07 -29.67
CA ILE A 57 -10.92 10.06 -28.89
C ILE A 57 -10.21 10.99 -29.86
N TRP A 58 -10.61 12.25 -29.89
CA TRP A 58 -9.95 13.26 -30.73
C TRP A 58 -8.62 13.71 -30.15
N ASN A 59 -8.59 13.96 -28.84
CA ASN A 59 -7.40 14.46 -28.16
C ASN A 59 -7.44 14.10 -26.67
N MET A 60 -6.26 14.06 -26.04
CA MET A 60 -6.08 13.85 -24.61
C MET A 60 -5.00 14.77 -24.05
N MET A 61 -5.18 15.20 -22.80
CA MET A 61 -4.16 15.91 -22.02
C MET A 61 -4.04 15.31 -20.63
N GLY A 62 -2.82 15.19 -20.13
CA GLY A 62 -2.49 14.53 -18.86
C GLY A 62 -2.43 13.01 -18.91
N SER A 63 -2.90 12.38 -19.99
CA SER A 63 -2.87 10.92 -20.17
C SER A 63 -2.78 10.57 -21.65
N GLN A 64 -2.47 9.31 -21.94
CA GLN A 64 -2.35 8.81 -23.32
C GLN A 64 -2.92 7.40 -23.44
N THR A 65 -3.48 7.08 -24.60
CA THR A 65 -3.89 5.72 -24.95
C THR A 65 -2.69 4.86 -25.26
N THR A 66 -2.73 3.62 -24.80
CA THR A 66 -1.70 2.61 -25.07
C THR A 66 -1.65 2.19 -26.54
N GLU A 67 -2.79 2.28 -27.23
CA GLU A 67 -2.93 1.93 -28.65
C GLU A 67 -3.84 2.96 -29.34
N GLN A 68 -3.57 3.27 -30.61
CA GLN A 68 -4.44 4.13 -31.42
C GLN A 68 -5.64 3.35 -32.02
N GLY A 69 -5.43 2.09 -32.41
CA GLY A 69 -6.42 1.29 -33.14
C GLY A 69 -6.57 1.69 -34.61
N ASP A 70 -7.55 1.11 -35.31
CA ASP A 70 -7.79 1.38 -36.73
C ASP A 70 -8.62 2.66 -36.93
N CYS A 71 -7.94 3.74 -37.33
CA CYS A 71 -8.54 5.02 -37.66
C CYS A 71 -8.72 5.25 -39.18
N SER A 72 -8.59 4.23 -40.02
CA SER A 72 -8.61 4.35 -41.51
C SER A 72 -9.86 5.03 -42.09
N LYS A 73 -10.98 5.03 -41.36
CA LYS A 73 -12.22 5.71 -41.75
C LYS A 73 -12.10 7.24 -41.80
N PHE A 74 -11.14 7.81 -41.07
CA PHE A 74 -10.94 9.26 -40.99
C PHE A 74 -9.89 9.70 -42.02
N LYS A 75 -10.35 10.34 -43.10
CA LYS A 75 -9.47 10.79 -44.22
C LYS A 75 -8.76 12.11 -43.95
N ALA A 76 -9.28 12.94 -43.05
CA ALA A 76 -8.71 14.22 -42.64
C ALA A 76 -8.96 14.42 -41.14
N GLY A 77 -7.93 14.85 -40.40
CA GLY A 77 -7.96 14.88 -38.94
C GLY A 77 -8.05 13.46 -38.38
N ILE A 78 -6.91 12.83 -38.08
CA ILE A 78 -6.90 11.47 -37.54
C ILE A 78 -7.13 11.55 -36.03
N PRO A 79 -8.13 10.85 -35.46
CA PRO A 79 -8.34 10.83 -34.02
C PRO A 79 -7.13 10.23 -33.30
N HIS A 80 -6.91 10.69 -32.07
CA HIS A 80 -5.92 10.14 -31.15
C HIS A 80 -6.13 8.64 -30.89
N CYS A 81 -7.38 8.18 -30.82
CA CYS A 81 -7.70 6.75 -30.71
C CYS A 81 -9.09 6.43 -31.28
N CYS A 82 -9.16 5.38 -32.11
CA CYS A 82 -10.41 4.87 -32.71
C CYS A 82 -10.81 3.49 -32.19
N LYS A 83 -10.06 2.96 -31.22
CA LYS A 83 -10.35 1.67 -30.60
C LYS A 83 -11.68 1.74 -29.84
N LYS A 84 -12.49 0.69 -29.96
CA LYS A 84 -13.80 0.56 -29.30
C LYS A 84 -13.67 0.43 -27.78
N ASP A 85 -12.58 -0.17 -27.34
CA ASP A 85 -12.21 -0.47 -25.96
C ASP A 85 -10.83 0.11 -25.62
N PRO A 86 -10.68 1.46 -25.59
CA PRO A 86 -9.38 2.09 -25.33
C PRO A 86 -8.88 1.75 -23.92
N THR A 87 -7.56 1.68 -23.78
CA THR A 87 -6.87 1.65 -22.48
C THR A 87 -5.95 2.85 -22.38
N VAL A 88 -6.11 3.62 -21.32
CA VAL A 88 -5.42 4.87 -21.02
C VAL A 88 -4.48 4.71 -19.84
N VAL A 89 -3.33 5.33 -19.94
CA VAL A 89 -2.32 5.45 -18.89
C VAL A 89 -2.00 6.92 -18.64
N ASP A 90 -1.67 7.25 -17.41
CA ASP A 90 -1.21 8.58 -17.03
C ASP A 90 0.14 8.90 -17.69
N LEU A 91 0.39 10.17 -17.97
CA LEU A 91 1.70 10.60 -18.48
C LEU A 91 2.75 10.59 -17.37
N LEU A 92 4.02 10.49 -17.76
CA LEU A 92 5.15 10.46 -16.82
C LEU A 92 5.47 11.86 -16.24
N PRO A 93 6.12 11.93 -15.06
CA PRO A 93 6.67 13.17 -14.54
C PRO A 93 7.63 13.82 -15.55
N GLY A 94 7.59 15.16 -15.67
CA GLY A 94 8.41 15.91 -16.63
C GLY A 94 7.76 16.14 -18.00
N THR A 95 6.52 15.70 -18.20
CA THR A 95 5.70 16.01 -19.39
C THR A 95 5.67 17.52 -19.67
N PRO A 96 5.71 17.99 -20.94
CA PRO A 96 5.61 19.42 -21.26
C PRO A 96 4.33 20.09 -20.75
N TYR A 97 4.41 21.35 -20.31
CA TYR A 97 3.29 22.07 -19.68
C TYR A 97 2.02 22.14 -20.54
N ASN A 98 2.16 22.23 -21.87
CA ASN A 98 1.04 22.24 -22.82
C ASN A 98 0.29 20.89 -22.92
N GLN A 99 0.83 19.82 -22.36
CA GLN A 99 0.22 18.49 -22.32
C GLN A 99 -0.24 18.12 -20.90
N GLN A 100 -0.04 19.00 -19.92
CA GLN A 100 -0.42 18.78 -18.53
C GLN A 100 -1.81 19.31 -18.21
N ILE A 101 -2.43 18.71 -17.19
CA ILE A 101 -3.59 19.23 -16.48
C ILE A 101 -3.35 19.09 -14.97
N ALA A 102 -4.12 19.81 -14.16
CA ALA A 102 -4.08 19.69 -12.70
C ALA A 102 -4.16 18.21 -12.25
N ASN A 103 -3.30 17.84 -11.31
CA ASN A 103 -3.23 16.48 -10.73
C ASN A 103 -2.83 15.34 -11.69
N CYS A 104 -2.48 15.59 -12.96
CA CYS A 104 -1.56 14.71 -13.70
C CYS A 104 -0.12 15.01 -13.21
N CYS A 105 0.98 14.47 -13.71
CA CYS A 105 1.26 13.42 -14.67
C CYS A 105 2.28 12.58 -13.90
N LYS A 106 1.76 11.64 -13.10
CA LYS A 106 2.50 11.00 -11.99
C LYS A 106 2.95 9.60 -12.37
N GLY A 107 2.90 9.27 -13.68
CA GLY A 107 3.12 7.90 -14.15
C GLY A 107 2.12 6.91 -13.57
N GLY A 108 0.92 7.37 -13.23
CA GLY A 108 -0.16 6.54 -12.73
C GLY A 108 -0.02 6.16 -11.25
N VAL A 109 0.95 6.72 -10.55
CA VAL A 109 1.07 6.57 -9.09
C VAL A 109 -0.05 7.36 -8.41
N LEU A 110 -0.75 6.72 -7.48
CA LEU A 110 -1.88 7.31 -6.77
C LEU A 110 -1.80 6.95 -5.29
N ASN A 111 -1.58 7.94 -4.42
CA ASN A 111 -1.41 7.68 -3.00
C ASN A 111 -2.74 7.31 -2.32
N SER A 112 -2.66 6.80 -1.08
CA SER A 112 -3.82 6.55 -0.24
C SER A 112 -4.34 7.87 0.36
N TRP A 113 -5.66 7.96 0.52
CA TRP A 113 -6.30 9.13 1.11
C TRP A 113 -5.85 9.38 2.55
N GLY A 114 -5.60 8.30 3.30
CA GLY A 114 -5.21 8.43 4.69
C GLY A 114 -3.83 9.07 4.85
N GLN A 115 -2.91 8.76 3.93
CA GLN A 115 -1.50 9.18 3.98
C GLN A 115 -1.28 10.57 3.37
N ASP A 116 -1.83 10.82 2.17
CA ASP A 116 -1.72 12.12 1.50
C ASP A 116 -2.91 12.35 0.54
N PRO A 117 -3.98 13.02 1.00
CA PRO A 117 -5.14 13.34 0.18
C PRO A 117 -4.81 14.14 -1.09
N SER A 118 -3.74 14.94 -1.08
CA SER A 118 -3.37 15.80 -2.22
C SER A 118 -2.80 15.00 -3.39
N SER A 119 -2.10 13.89 -3.10
CA SER A 119 -1.57 12.98 -4.10
C SER A 119 -2.45 11.75 -4.37
N ALA A 120 -3.57 11.61 -3.64
CA ALA A 120 -4.61 10.60 -3.84
C ALA A 120 -5.59 10.92 -4.99
N VAL A 121 -5.28 11.93 -5.81
CA VAL A 121 -6.07 12.35 -6.98
C VAL A 121 -5.20 12.37 -8.23
N SER A 122 -5.74 11.85 -9.33
CA SER A 122 -5.17 11.95 -10.67
C SER A 122 -6.25 12.38 -11.65
N SER A 123 -5.91 13.19 -12.66
CA SER A 123 -6.89 13.61 -13.65
C SER A 123 -6.30 13.77 -15.05
N PHE A 124 -7.17 13.60 -16.05
CA PHE A 124 -6.84 13.86 -17.44
C PHE A 124 -8.05 14.45 -18.17
N GLN A 125 -7.78 15.19 -19.24
CA GLN A 125 -8.81 15.70 -20.13
C GLN A 125 -8.91 14.84 -21.38
N ILE A 126 -10.14 14.66 -21.87
CA ILE A 126 -10.44 13.88 -23.07
C ILE A 126 -11.46 14.63 -23.93
N SER A 127 -11.15 14.73 -25.22
CA SER A 127 -12.10 15.19 -26.25
C SER A 127 -12.67 13.97 -26.96
N VAL A 128 -13.98 13.75 -26.83
CA VAL A 128 -14.68 12.59 -27.37
C VAL A 128 -15.50 13.01 -28.57
N GLY A 129 -15.30 12.33 -29.70
CA GLY A 129 -16.02 12.53 -30.95
C GLY A 129 -16.98 11.40 -31.29
N SER A 130 -17.80 11.61 -32.31
CA SER A 130 -18.89 10.70 -32.70
C SER A 130 -19.79 10.29 -31.53
N ALA A 131 -19.97 11.22 -30.58
CA ALA A 131 -20.74 11.06 -29.36
C ALA A 131 -22.04 11.87 -29.41
N GLY A 132 -22.89 11.70 -28.40
CA GLY A 132 -24.03 12.62 -28.21
C GLY A 132 -23.56 14.01 -27.79
N THR A 133 -24.26 15.04 -28.23
CA THR A 133 -23.95 16.46 -27.96
C THR A 133 -24.89 17.09 -26.93
N THR A 134 -25.70 16.28 -26.26
CA THR A 134 -26.62 16.70 -25.20
C THR A 134 -26.72 15.65 -24.10
N ASN A 135 -27.18 16.06 -22.91
CA ASN A 135 -27.42 15.17 -21.77
C ASN A 135 -28.37 13.99 -22.07
N ARG A 136 -29.24 14.10 -23.08
CA ARG A 136 -30.16 13.02 -23.51
C ARG A 136 -29.53 12.06 -24.52
N THR A 137 -28.62 12.57 -25.35
CA THR A 137 -28.05 11.82 -26.49
C THR A 137 -26.77 11.07 -26.13
N VAL A 138 -25.99 11.58 -25.16
CA VAL A 138 -24.80 10.91 -24.63
C VAL A 138 -25.18 9.56 -24.06
N LYS A 139 -24.40 8.53 -24.42
CA LYS A 139 -24.49 7.20 -23.82
C LYS A 139 -23.23 6.94 -23.02
N LEU A 140 -23.41 6.53 -21.77
CA LEU A 140 -22.30 6.28 -20.87
C LEU A 140 -21.49 5.08 -21.37
N PRO A 141 -20.16 5.13 -21.28
CA PRO A 141 -19.32 3.97 -21.56
C PRO A 141 -19.65 2.81 -20.62
N LYS A 142 -19.28 1.60 -21.04
CA LYS A 142 -19.55 0.34 -20.34
C LYS A 142 -18.24 -0.38 -20.04
N ASN A 143 -18.31 -1.40 -19.19
CA ASN A 143 -17.19 -2.32 -18.93
C ASN A 143 -15.88 -1.61 -18.56
N PHE A 144 -15.94 -0.76 -17.53
CA PHE A 144 -14.74 -0.12 -17.01
C PHE A 144 -13.82 -1.16 -16.37
N THR A 145 -12.54 -1.09 -16.67
CA THR A 145 -11.49 -1.93 -16.08
C THR A 145 -10.40 -1.04 -15.52
N LEU A 146 -10.13 -1.17 -14.22
CA LEU A 146 -8.98 -0.54 -13.58
C LEU A 146 -7.92 -1.60 -13.35
N LYS A 147 -6.78 -1.47 -14.02
CA LYS A 147 -5.58 -2.26 -13.76
C LYS A 147 -4.63 -1.42 -12.91
N ALA A 148 -4.07 -2.05 -11.90
CA ALA A 148 -2.99 -1.50 -11.08
C ALA A 148 -1.85 -2.56 -11.07
N PRO A 149 -0.70 -2.30 -10.42
CA PRO A 149 0.27 -3.36 -10.19
C PRO A 149 -0.40 -4.47 -9.33
N GLY A 150 -0.54 -5.66 -9.93
CA GLY A 150 -1.30 -6.77 -9.36
C GLY A 150 -2.79 -6.77 -9.73
N PRO A 151 -3.47 -7.93 -9.69
CA PRO A 151 -4.92 -7.98 -9.85
C PRO A 151 -5.62 -7.43 -8.60
N GLY A 152 -6.94 -7.25 -8.65
CA GLY A 152 -7.74 -7.00 -7.44
C GLY A 152 -8.87 -5.98 -7.58
N TYR A 153 -8.78 -5.04 -8.51
CA TYR A 153 -9.83 -4.05 -8.71
C TYR A 153 -10.95 -4.58 -9.60
N THR A 154 -12.18 -4.35 -9.18
CA THR A 154 -13.39 -4.59 -9.99
C THR A 154 -14.24 -3.33 -9.97
N CYS A 155 -14.59 -2.83 -11.15
CA CYS A 155 -15.37 -1.61 -11.32
C CYS A 155 -16.83 -1.90 -11.60
N GLY A 156 -17.72 -1.11 -11.00
CA GLY A 156 -19.15 -1.15 -11.27
C GLY A 156 -19.53 -0.42 -12.57
N PRO A 157 -20.83 -0.40 -12.91
CA PRO A 157 -21.32 0.39 -14.03
C PRO A 157 -21.24 1.89 -13.75
N ALA A 158 -21.16 2.70 -14.80
CA ALA A 158 -21.23 4.14 -14.70
C ALA A 158 -22.63 4.62 -14.28
N LYS A 159 -22.68 5.47 -13.25
CA LYS A 159 -23.93 6.01 -12.68
C LYS A 159 -23.95 7.53 -12.79
N VAL A 160 -24.98 8.08 -13.40
CA VAL A 160 -25.18 9.54 -13.47
C VAL A 160 -25.40 10.07 -12.05
N VAL A 161 -24.69 11.14 -11.72
CA VAL A 161 -24.78 11.84 -10.43
C VAL A 161 -25.06 13.32 -10.66
N LYS A 162 -25.27 14.07 -9.58
CA LYS A 162 -25.43 15.53 -9.65
C LYS A 162 -24.22 16.14 -10.36
N PRO A 163 -24.42 17.05 -11.34
CA PRO A 163 -23.30 17.62 -12.07
C PRO A 163 -22.36 18.42 -11.16
N THR A 164 -21.06 18.19 -11.30
CA THR A 164 -20.01 18.84 -10.50
C THR A 164 -20.02 20.35 -10.68
N THR A 165 -19.88 21.09 -9.59
CA THR A 165 -19.66 22.54 -9.59
C THR A 165 -18.18 22.84 -9.41
N PHE A 166 -17.59 23.59 -10.33
CA PHE A 166 -16.21 24.04 -10.28
C PHE A 166 -16.17 25.50 -9.84
N ILE A 167 -15.42 25.77 -8.79
CA ILE A 167 -15.17 27.14 -8.33
C ILE A 167 -13.82 27.56 -8.90
N THR A 168 -13.78 28.72 -9.57
CA THR A 168 -12.54 29.28 -10.10
C THR A 168 -11.55 29.57 -8.98
N SER A 169 -10.25 29.60 -9.29
CA SER A 169 -9.19 29.81 -8.29
C SER A 169 -9.33 31.15 -7.54
N ASP A 170 -9.85 32.18 -8.21
CA ASP A 170 -10.16 33.48 -7.62
C ASP A 170 -11.43 33.48 -6.72
N LYS A 171 -12.13 32.34 -6.63
CA LYS A 171 -13.39 32.11 -5.90
C LYS A 171 -14.57 33.00 -6.33
N ARG A 172 -14.47 33.69 -7.46
CA ARG A 172 -15.51 34.65 -7.90
C ARG A 172 -16.52 34.04 -8.87
N ARG A 173 -16.17 32.95 -9.55
CA ARG A 173 -17.05 32.30 -10.54
C ARG A 173 -17.23 30.84 -10.19
N THR A 174 -18.45 30.37 -10.40
CA THR A 174 -18.79 28.95 -10.32
C THR A 174 -19.28 28.52 -11.70
N THR A 175 -18.63 27.51 -12.27
CA THR A 175 -19.11 26.82 -13.47
C THR A 175 -19.63 25.44 -13.09
N GLN A 176 -20.42 24.82 -13.95
CA GLN A 176 -20.98 23.50 -13.70
C GLN A 176 -20.71 22.59 -14.89
N ALA A 177 -20.42 21.32 -14.61
CA ALA A 177 -20.41 20.29 -15.63
C ALA A 177 -21.79 20.18 -16.29
N MET A 178 -21.83 19.94 -17.59
CA MET A 178 -23.06 19.67 -18.33
C MET A 178 -23.68 18.32 -17.92
N MET A 179 -22.83 17.36 -17.54
CA MET A 179 -23.21 16.04 -17.08
C MET A 179 -22.06 15.43 -16.27
N THR A 180 -22.37 14.72 -15.19
CA THR A 180 -21.37 13.97 -14.41
C THR A 180 -21.84 12.55 -14.17
N TRP A 181 -20.92 11.59 -14.28
CA TRP A 181 -21.15 10.23 -13.80
C TRP A 181 -19.94 9.68 -13.04
N ASN A 182 -20.22 8.78 -12.12
CA ASN A 182 -19.22 8.10 -11.29
C ASN A 182 -19.15 6.63 -11.64
N ILE A 183 -17.93 6.11 -11.59
CA ILE A 183 -17.61 4.69 -11.62
C ILE A 183 -16.90 4.38 -10.31
N THR A 184 -17.40 3.41 -9.55
CA THR A 184 -16.76 2.97 -8.31
C THR A 184 -16.06 1.65 -8.56
N CYS A 185 -14.76 1.62 -8.29
CA CYS A 185 -13.91 0.45 -8.33
C CYS A 185 -13.55 0.03 -6.90
N THR A 186 -13.82 -1.22 -6.57
CA THR A 186 -13.54 -1.78 -5.25
C THR A 186 -12.40 -2.79 -5.37
N TYR A 187 -11.55 -2.84 -4.35
CA TYR A 187 -10.46 -3.80 -4.29
C TYR A 187 -10.94 -5.09 -3.62
N SER A 188 -10.46 -6.23 -4.11
CA SER A 188 -10.74 -7.54 -3.54
C SER A 188 -9.44 -8.25 -3.22
N GLN A 189 -9.09 -8.33 -1.93
CA GLN A 189 -7.89 -9.02 -1.46
C GLN A 189 -7.84 -10.49 -1.96
N PHE A 190 -8.99 -11.18 -1.95
CA PHE A 190 -9.11 -12.56 -2.44
C PHE A 190 -8.82 -12.73 -3.93
N LEU A 191 -9.19 -11.73 -4.77
CA LEU A 191 -8.91 -11.77 -6.21
C LEU A 191 -7.50 -11.29 -6.52
N ALA A 192 -6.95 -10.43 -5.67
CA ALA A 192 -5.68 -9.79 -5.89
C ALA A 192 -4.47 -10.69 -5.67
N GLN A 193 -4.52 -11.54 -4.64
CA GLN A 193 -3.36 -12.35 -4.27
C GLN A 193 -3.81 -13.74 -3.86
N LYS A 194 -3.39 -14.73 -4.67
CA LYS A 194 -3.49 -16.15 -4.32
C LYS A 194 -2.44 -16.52 -3.26
N THR A 195 -1.32 -15.81 -3.24
CA THR A 195 -0.19 -16.01 -2.32
C THR A 195 0.09 -14.70 -1.58
N PRO A 196 0.35 -14.73 -0.26
CA PRO A 196 0.73 -13.55 0.51
C PRO A 196 1.95 -12.82 -0.08
N SER A 197 2.05 -11.51 0.15
CA SER A 197 3.19 -10.68 -0.29
C SER A 197 4.17 -10.34 0.85
N CYS A 198 3.78 -10.59 2.10
CA CYS A 198 4.60 -10.29 3.26
C CYS A 198 4.39 -11.25 4.44
N CYS A 199 5.40 -11.33 5.30
CA CYS A 199 5.38 -12.12 6.52
C CYS A 199 5.93 -11.31 7.70
N VAL A 200 5.63 -11.77 8.91
CA VAL A 200 6.09 -11.15 10.15
C VAL A 200 7.03 -12.07 10.92
N SER A 201 8.08 -11.50 11.47
CA SER A 201 8.95 -12.17 12.46
C SER A 201 8.99 -11.39 13.76
N LEU A 202 9.07 -12.09 14.88
CA LEU A 202 8.94 -11.53 16.22
C LEU A 202 10.16 -11.84 17.08
N SER A 203 10.55 -10.90 17.93
CA SER A 203 11.59 -11.13 18.93
C SER A 203 11.37 -10.22 20.13
N SER A 204 11.99 -10.56 21.26
CA SER A 204 11.94 -9.74 22.47
C SER A 204 13.27 -9.77 23.21
N PHE A 205 13.49 -8.81 24.10
CA PHE A 205 14.69 -8.78 24.96
C PHE A 205 14.72 -9.86 26.05
N TYR A 206 13.59 -10.51 26.31
CA TYR A 206 13.45 -11.53 27.36
C TYR A 206 13.45 -12.95 26.80
N ASN A 207 13.65 -13.13 25.50
CA ASN A 207 13.69 -14.44 24.86
C ASN A 207 14.80 -14.44 23.80
N ASP A 208 15.75 -15.36 23.92
CA ASP A 208 16.93 -15.44 23.05
C ASP A 208 16.61 -15.99 21.65
N THR A 209 15.41 -16.56 21.46
CA THR A 209 14.97 -17.10 20.18
C THR A 209 14.16 -16.10 19.37
N VAL A 210 14.51 -15.96 18.09
CA VAL A 210 13.75 -15.18 17.12
C VAL A 210 12.70 -16.08 16.47
N VAL A 211 11.45 -15.65 16.57
CA VAL A 211 10.32 -16.30 15.90
C VAL A 211 10.32 -15.83 14.46
N ASN A 212 10.82 -16.68 13.58
CA ASN A 212 10.94 -16.37 12.16
C ASN A 212 9.58 -16.40 11.45
N CYS A 213 9.53 -15.82 10.25
CA CYS A 213 8.40 -16.02 9.37
C CYS A 213 8.17 -17.51 9.11
N PRO A 214 6.91 -17.98 9.05
CA PRO A 214 6.62 -19.36 8.71
C PRO A 214 7.24 -19.77 7.36
N THR A 215 7.73 -21.00 7.29
CA THR A 215 8.36 -21.53 6.06
C THR A 215 7.35 -21.58 4.92
N CYS A 216 7.78 -21.24 3.71
CA CYS A 216 6.96 -21.18 2.49
C CYS A 216 5.73 -20.26 2.56
N THR A 217 5.73 -19.24 3.42
CA THR A 217 4.60 -18.31 3.55
C THR A 217 4.14 -17.72 2.20
N CYS A 218 5.08 -17.32 1.34
CA CYS A 218 4.78 -16.70 0.04
C CYS A 218 5.03 -17.65 -1.15
N GLY A 219 5.02 -18.97 -0.90
CA GLY A 219 5.24 -20.03 -1.89
C GLY A 219 6.46 -20.89 -1.56
N CYS A 220 6.34 -22.21 -1.77
CA CYS A 220 7.47 -23.13 -1.71
C CYS A 220 8.14 -23.26 -3.09
N GLN A 221 9.41 -23.64 -3.08
CA GLN A 221 10.06 -24.17 -4.27
C GLN A 221 9.46 -25.53 -4.64
N ASN A 222 8.95 -25.66 -5.86
CA ASN A 222 8.84 -26.97 -6.50
C ASN A 222 10.21 -27.29 -7.12
N LYS A 223 10.78 -28.46 -6.81
CA LYS A 223 12.11 -28.89 -7.29
C LYS A 223 12.27 -28.88 -8.82
N THR A 224 11.18 -28.74 -9.57
CA THR A 224 11.11 -28.72 -11.03
C THR A 224 11.24 -27.33 -11.67
N GLU A 225 11.14 -26.23 -10.91
CA GLU A 225 11.22 -24.87 -11.45
C GLU A 225 12.55 -24.19 -11.08
N SER A 226 13.55 -24.35 -11.96
CA SER A 226 14.80 -23.59 -11.89
C SER A 226 14.50 -22.09 -12.10
N GLY A 227 14.67 -21.26 -11.07
CA GLY A 227 14.54 -19.79 -11.16
C GLY A 227 13.51 -19.13 -10.24
N SER A 228 12.99 -19.81 -9.21
CA SER A 228 11.99 -19.25 -8.28
C SER A 228 12.53 -18.13 -7.35
N CYS A 229 13.83 -18.13 -7.04
CA CYS A 229 14.50 -17.08 -6.25
C CYS A 229 15.97 -16.99 -6.64
N VAL A 230 16.66 -15.95 -6.15
CA VAL A 230 18.10 -15.73 -6.40
C VAL A 230 18.86 -15.71 -5.08
N GLU A 231 19.96 -16.44 -5.02
CA GLU A 231 20.88 -16.41 -3.87
C GLU A 231 21.68 -15.09 -3.86
N PRO A 232 21.89 -14.45 -2.69
CA PRO A 232 22.56 -13.15 -2.58
C PRO A 232 23.94 -13.06 -3.22
N ASN A 233 24.70 -14.15 -3.16
CA ASN A 233 26.09 -14.21 -3.62
C ASN A 233 26.24 -14.89 -4.99
N SER A 234 25.14 -15.05 -5.74
CA SER A 234 25.19 -15.68 -7.05
C SER A 234 25.87 -14.78 -8.09
N PRO A 235 26.86 -15.28 -8.86
CA PRO A 235 27.54 -14.50 -9.90
C PRO A 235 26.59 -14.04 -11.03
N HIS A 236 25.41 -14.65 -11.14
CA HIS A 236 24.41 -14.31 -12.15
C HIS A 236 23.39 -13.26 -11.67
N LEU A 237 23.44 -12.77 -10.42
CA LEU A 237 22.47 -11.83 -9.87
C LEU A 237 22.32 -10.57 -10.75
N ALA A 238 23.43 -9.94 -11.13
CA ALA A 238 23.42 -8.76 -12.00
C ALA A 238 22.74 -9.05 -13.36
N SER A 239 23.05 -10.20 -13.96
CA SER A 239 22.46 -10.60 -15.24
C SER A 239 20.95 -10.87 -15.16
N VAL A 240 20.46 -11.49 -14.08
CA VAL A 240 19.03 -11.85 -13.89
C VAL A 240 18.17 -10.63 -13.52
N VAL A 241 18.77 -9.65 -12.84
CA VAL A 241 18.12 -8.36 -12.57
C VAL A 241 18.02 -7.53 -13.86
N SER A 242 19.06 -7.52 -14.71
CA SER A 242 19.07 -6.75 -15.96
C SER A 242 18.34 -7.39 -17.15
N ALA A 243 18.21 -8.73 -17.22
CA ALA A 243 17.66 -9.45 -18.39
C ALA A 243 16.13 -9.38 -18.58
N SER A 244 15.38 -8.58 -17.82
CA SER A 244 13.91 -8.69 -17.79
C SER A 244 13.19 -7.86 -18.85
N GLY A 245 13.16 -8.37 -20.09
CA GLY A 245 12.08 -8.09 -21.05
C GLY A 245 10.75 -8.81 -20.69
N LYS A 246 10.69 -9.53 -19.57
CA LYS A 246 9.48 -10.14 -18.99
C LYS A 246 8.83 -9.15 -18.02
N ALA A 247 7.49 -9.20 -17.93
CA ALA A 247 6.65 -8.24 -17.20
C ALA A 247 7.25 -7.83 -15.85
N ALA A 248 7.56 -6.53 -15.70
CA ALA A 248 8.18 -5.92 -14.52
C ALA A 248 7.45 -6.18 -13.19
N ASN A 249 6.25 -6.74 -13.23
CA ASN A 249 5.37 -6.96 -12.09
C ASN A 249 5.53 -8.35 -11.42
N THR A 250 6.38 -9.24 -11.93
CA THR A 250 6.65 -10.52 -11.25
C THR A 250 7.82 -10.35 -10.27
N PRO A 251 7.61 -10.56 -8.96
CA PRO A 251 8.65 -10.36 -7.96
C PRO A 251 9.80 -11.36 -8.18
N LEU A 252 11.03 -10.86 -8.11
CA LEU A 252 12.24 -11.70 -8.09
C LEU A 252 12.82 -11.63 -6.69
N VAL A 253 12.61 -12.66 -5.89
CA VAL A 253 12.94 -12.63 -4.47
C VAL A 253 14.29 -13.27 -4.16
N GLN A 254 14.91 -12.81 -3.09
CA GLN A 254 16.03 -13.47 -2.44
C GLN A 254 15.59 -14.82 -1.86
N CYS A 255 16.42 -15.85 -2.05
CA CYS A 255 16.16 -17.16 -1.47
C CYS A 255 16.17 -17.08 0.06
N THR A 256 15.03 -17.43 0.65
CA THR A 256 14.79 -17.47 2.09
C THR A 256 13.83 -18.62 2.38
N SER A 257 13.76 -19.07 3.64
CA SER A 257 12.82 -20.13 4.00
C SER A 257 11.34 -19.75 3.84
N HIS A 258 11.00 -18.46 3.88
CA HIS A 258 9.63 -17.93 3.76
C HIS A 258 9.25 -17.48 2.35
N MET A 259 10.23 -17.19 1.49
CA MET A 259 10.08 -16.74 0.09
C MET A 259 9.29 -15.43 -0.11
N CYS A 260 8.93 -14.74 0.96
CA CYS A 260 8.21 -13.47 0.91
C CYS A 260 9.05 -12.29 0.40
N PRO A 261 8.50 -11.45 -0.51
CA PRO A 261 9.11 -10.19 -0.93
C PRO A 261 9.38 -9.21 0.22
N ILE A 262 8.51 -9.17 1.23
CA ILE A 262 8.64 -8.28 2.37
C ILE A 262 8.60 -9.07 3.67
N ARG A 263 9.47 -8.68 4.61
CA ARG A 263 9.42 -9.11 6.00
C ARG A 263 9.30 -7.90 6.91
N VAL A 264 8.32 -7.94 7.81
CA VAL A 264 8.23 -6.98 8.91
C VAL A 264 8.72 -7.67 10.17
N HIS A 265 9.81 -7.18 10.73
CA HIS A 265 10.33 -7.65 12.01
C HIS A 265 9.87 -6.73 13.13
N TRP A 266 9.19 -7.31 14.13
CA TRP A 266 8.76 -6.61 15.34
C TRP A 266 9.60 -7.08 16.52
N HIS A 267 10.46 -6.20 17.01
CA HIS A 267 11.36 -6.48 18.11
C HIS A 267 10.98 -5.67 19.34
N VAL A 268 10.63 -6.35 20.43
CA VAL A 268 10.39 -5.69 21.72
C VAL A 268 11.73 -5.46 22.40
N LYS A 269 12.28 -4.24 22.29
CA LYS A 269 13.64 -3.90 22.76
C LYS A 269 13.75 -3.80 24.27
N LEU A 270 12.83 -3.07 24.90
CA LEU A 270 12.92 -2.74 26.32
C LEU A 270 11.53 -2.53 26.91
N ASN A 271 11.43 -2.81 28.20
CA ASN A 271 10.22 -2.67 28.98
C ASN A 271 10.44 -1.66 30.12
N TYR A 272 10.06 -0.40 29.92
CA TYR A 272 10.10 0.62 30.97
C TYR A 272 8.87 0.54 31.87
N LYS A 273 8.87 1.24 33.01
CA LYS A 273 7.71 1.25 33.94
C LYS A 273 6.42 1.66 33.23
N GLU A 274 6.47 2.71 32.41
CA GLU A 274 5.30 3.31 31.75
C GLU A 274 5.17 2.97 30.26
N TYR A 275 6.24 2.54 29.60
CA TYR A 275 6.28 2.37 28.14
C TYR A 275 6.99 1.08 27.73
N TRP A 276 6.57 0.49 26.62
CA TRP A 276 7.37 -0.47 25.87
C TRP A 276 8.06 0.23 24.71
N ARG A 277 9.33 -0.09 24.50
CA ARG A 277 10.08 0.34 23.32
C ARG A 277 10.10 -0.81 22.33
N VAL A 278 9.44 -0.60 21.19
CA VAL A 278 9.42 -1.54 20.07
C VAL A 278 10.28 -1.00 18.96
N LYS A 279 11.07 -1.86 18.33
CA LYS A 279 11.75 -1.58 17.07
C LYS A 279 11.08 -2.35 15.95
N VAL A 280 10.65 -1.62 14.92
CA VAL A 280 10.08 -2.19 13.71
C VAL A 280 11.14 -2.12 12.62
N THR A 281 11.34 -3.20 11.88
CA THR A 281 12.26 -3.27 10.75
C THR A 281 11.55 -3.89 9.55
N ILE A 282 11.38 -3.14 8.48
CA ILE A 282 10.81 -3.61 7.23
C ILE A 282 11.96 -3.93 6.30
N THR A 283 12.06 -5.18 5.84
CA THR A 283 13.11 -5.64 4.92
C THR A 283 12.48 -6.03 3.59
N ASN A 284 13.04 -5.51 2.50
CA ASN A 284 12.70 -5.87 1.14
C ASN A 284 13.65 -6.94 0.63
N PHE A 285 13.08 -8.08 0.24
CA PHE A 285 13.76 -9.22 -0.37
C PHE A 285 13.51 -9.29 -1.88
N ASN A 286 12.81 -8.33 -2.48
CA ASN A 286 12.58 -8.27 -3.91
C ASN A 286 13.68 -7.47 -4.62
N TYR A 287 14.38 -8.10 -5.57
CA TYR A 287 15.42 -7.46 -6.37
C TYR A 287 14.89 -6.54 -7.48
N ARG A 288 13.63 -6.72 -7.88
CA ARG A 288 13.02 -5.98 -9.01
C ARG A 288 12.08 -4.86 -8.60
N MET A 289 11.79 -4.74 -7.30
CA MET A 289 10.76 -3.82 -6.83
C MET A 289 11.30 -2.93 -5.71
N ASN A 290 11.08 -1.64 -5.88
CA ASN A 290 11.24 -0.63 -4.85
C ASN A 290 9.85 -0.22 -4.36
N TYR A 291 9.76 0.19 -3.09
CA TYR A 291 8.52 0.69 -2.51
C TYR A 291 8.70 2.15 -2.11
N SER A 292 8.19 3.07 -2.94
CA SER A 292 8.08 4.48 -2.63
C SER A 292 6.80 4.77 -1.85
N GLN A 293 6.85 5.70 -0.89
CA GLN A 293 5.72 6.08 -0.03
C GLN A 293 5.09 4.87 0.68
N TRP A 294 5.91 3.88 1.01
CA TRP A 294 5.46 2.67 1.68
C TRP A 294 4.72 3.03 2.98
N ASN A 295 3.76 2.21 3.37
CA ASN A 295 3.08 2.33 4.64
C ASN A 295 2.89 0.96 5.31
N LEU A 296 2.72 1.02 6.61
CA LEU A 296 2.56 -0.11 7.51
C LEU A 296 1.34 0.16 8.39
N VAL A 297 0.31 -0.66 8.30
CA VAL A 297 -0.83 -0.60 9.24
C VAL A 297 -0.63 -1.65 10.31
N VAL A 298 -0.67 -1.25 11.56
CA VAL A 298 -0.50 -2.13 12.70
C VAL A 298 -1.75 -2.07 13.54
N GLN A 299 -2.26 -3.26 13.91
CA GLN A 299 -3.32 -3.39 14.89
C GLN A 299 -2.71 -3.91 16.21
N HIS A 300 -2.77 -3.11 17.25
CA HIS A 300 -2.30 -3.43 18.59
C HIS A 300 -3.07 -2.58 19.63
N PRO A 301 -3.53 -3.18 20.74
CA PRO A 301 -4.27 -2.49 21.81
C PRO A 301 -3.62 -1.23 22.44
N ASN A 302 -2.35 -0.94 22.17
CA ASN A 302 -1.64 0.20 22.77
C ASN A 302 -1.47 1.35 21.77
N LEU A 303 -1.96 1.19 20.54
CA LEU A 303 -1.91 2.22 19.53
C LEU A 303 -2.98 3.30 19.75
N ASP A 304 -3.91 3.07 20.69
CA ASP A 304 -4.90 4.04 21.16
C ASP A 304 -4.26 5.36 21.64
N ASN A 305 -2.99 5.33 22.09
CA ASN A 305 -2.27 6.51 22.58
C ASN A 305 -0.75 6.40 22.33
N ILE A 306 -0.33 6.52 21.06
CA ILE A 306 1.09 6.58 20.70
C ILE A 306 1.74 7.80 21.37
N THR A 307 2.70 7.56 22.27
CA THR A 307 3.35 8.63 23.02
C THR A 307 4.47 9.27 22.22
N GLN A 308 5.28 8.45 21.55
CA GLN A 308 6.40 8.93 20.75
C GLN A 308 6.70 7.95 19.63
N LEU A 309 6.96 8.50 18.44
CA LEU A 309 7.38 7.77 17.26
C LEU A 309 8.69 8.36 16.75
N PHE A 310 9.66 7.49 16.44
CA PHE A 310 10.96 7.92 15.92
C PHE A 310 11.03 7.65 14.43
N SER A 311 11.40 8.64 13.62
CA SER A 311 11.72 8.46 12.20
C SER A 311 10.59 7.98 11.28
N PHE A 312 9.35 7.80 11.75
CA PHE A 312 8.15 7.54 10.94
C PHE A 312 7.08 8.60 11.21
N GLN A 313 6.18 8.79 10.25
CA GLN A 313 4.92 9.50 10.44
C GLN A 313 3.82 8.51 10.83
N TYR A 314 2.76 8.98 11.49
CA TYR A 314 1.62 8.13 11.83
C TYR A 314 0.28 8.84 11.71
N LYS A 315 -0.75 8.01 11.58
CA LYS A 315 -2.15 8.38 11.67
C LYS A 315 -2.93 7.24 12.28
N SER A 316 -3.70 7.52 13.33
CA SER A 316 -4.64 6.54 13.88
C SER A 316 -5.75 6.28 12.85
N LEU A 317 -6.13 5.02 12.70
CA LEU A 317 -7.24 4.58 11.87
C LEU A 317 -8.35 4.06 12.77
N THR A 318 -9.53 4.65 12.69
CA THR A 318 -10.69 4.28 13.51
C THR A 318 -11.81 3.80 12.57
N PRO A 319 -11.71 2.57 12.03
CA PRO A 319 -12.70 2.04 11.08
C PRO A 319 -14.06 1.79 11.74
N TYR A 320 -14.11 1.63 13.07
CA TYR A 320 -15.32 1.47 13.86
C TYR A 320 -15.30 2.46 15.02
N GLU A 321 -16.47 3.00 15.38
CA GLU A 321 -16.60 3.88 16.53
C GLU A 321 -16.17 3.16 17.82
N GLY A 322 -15.28 3.79 18.59
CA GLY A 322 -14.81 3.28 19.89
C GLY A 322 -13.62 2.31 19.83
N LEU A 323 -13.08 1.98 18.66
CA LEU A 323 -11.87 1.14 18.52
C LEU A 323 -10.73 1.93 17.88
N ASN A 324 -9.72 2.28 18.68
CA ASN A 324 -8.55 3.06 18.28
C ASN A 324 -7.27 2.22 18.20
N ASP A 325 -7.41 0.89 18.11
CA ASP A 325 -6.32 -0.07 18.22
C ASP A 325 -5.47 -0.20 16.95
N THR A 326 -5.77 0.60 15.93
CA THR A 326 -5.15 0.51 14.62
C THR A 326 -4.47 1.83 14.26
N SER A 327 -3.22 1.75 13.80
CA SER A 327 -2.47 2.92 13.33
C SER A 327 -1.73 2.62 12.05
N MET A 328 -1.75 3.58 11.13
CA MET A 328 -0.93 3.59 9.94
C MET A 328 0.36 4.35 10.21
N LEU A 329 1.49 3.79 9.78
CA LEU A 329 2.84 4.33 9.88
C LEU A 329 3.44 4.42 8.48
N TRP A 330 4.23 5.44 8.19
CA TRP A 330 4.93 5.55 6.91
C TRP A 330 6.22 6.37 7.03
N GLY A 331 7.07 6.30 6.02
CA GLY A 331 8.34 7.02 6.01
C GLY A 331 8.18 8.54 5.91
N ILE A 332 9.14 9.27 6.47
CA ILE A 332 9.28 10.72 6.32
C ILE A 332 9.82 11.01 4.92
N LYS A 333 9.16 11.93 4.22
CA LYS A 333 9.51 12.35 2.86
C LYS A 333 10.99 12.79 2.77
N PHE A 334 11.71 12.32 1.76
CA PHE A 334 13.14 12.59 1.54
C PHE A 334 14.09 12.04 2.61
N TYR A 335 13.62 11.16 3.48
CA TYR A 335 14.46 10.52 4.50
C TYR A 335 14.39 9.00 4.42
N ASN A 336 13.22 8.42 4.64
CA ASN A 336 13.01 6.98 4.62
C ASN A 336 11.65 6.59 3.99
N ASP A 337 11.07 7.47 3.19
CA ASP A 337 9.88 7.21 2.37
C ASP A 337 10.16 6.32 1.16
N PHE A 338 11.41 5.90 0.95
CA PHE A 338 11.82 4.99 -0.10
C PHE A 338 12.46 3.73 0.48
N LEU A 339 11.85 2.58 0.23
CA LEU A 339 12.40 1.26 0.55
C LEU A 339 12.97 0.65 -0.73
N SER A 340 14.30 0.65 -0.83
CA SER A 340 15.04 0.10 -1.97
C SER A 340 14.82 -1.40 -2.12
N SER A 341 15.14 -1.93 -3.29
CA SER A 341 15.20 -3.36 -3.59
C SER A 341 16.18 -4.09 -2.66
N ALA A 342 16.11 -5.42 -2.70
CA ALA A 342 16.96 -6.28 -1.88
C ALA A 342 18.45 -5.96 -2.01
N GLY A 343 19.11 -5.85 -0.85
CA GLY A 343 20.51 -5.46 -0.73
C GLY A 343 20.79 -4.75 0.60
N HIS A 344 21.97 -4.15 0.73
CA HIS A 344 22.38 -3.47 1.98
C HIS A 344 21.46 -2.32 2.40
N LEU A 345 20.83 -1.65 1.44
CA LEU A 345 19.88 -0.55 1.66
C LEU A 345 18.41 -0.98 1.57
N GLY A 346 18.15 -2.29 1.47
CA GLY A 346 16.82 -2.88 1.34
C GLY A 346 16.07 -2.99 2.66
N ASN A 347 16.30 -2.09 3.62
CA ASN A 347 15.53 -2.06 4.85
C ASN A 347 15.26 -0.64 5.37
N VAL A 348 14.18 -0.50 6.13
CA VAL A 348 13.87 0.70 6.90
C VAL A 348 13.56 0.29 8.33
N GLN A 349 13.97 1.12 9.28
CA GLN A 349 13.85 0.82 10.71
C GLN A 349 13.34 2.04 11.46
N SER A 350 12.57 1.79 12.51
CA SER A 350 12.04 2.82 13.40
C SER A 350 11.80 2.23 14.78
N GLU A 351 11.69 3.11 15.78
CA GLU A 351 11.28 2.76 17.12
C GLU A 351 9.97 3.46 17.50
N ILE A 352 9.15 2.75 18.29
CA ILE A 352 7.85 3.20 18.77
C ILE A 352 7.84 3.05 20.28
N LEU A 353 7.39 4.11 20.99
CA LEU A 353 7.07 4.02 22.41
C LEU A 353 5.56 3.84 22.59
N LEU A 354 5.19 2.65 23.06
CA LEU A 354 3.81 2.27 23.35
C LEU A 354 3.57 2.42 24.84
N ARG A 355 2.64 3.28 25.24
CA ARG A 355 2.27 3.46 26.65
C ARG A 355 1.59 2.20 27.16
N LYS A 356 1.92 1.81 28.39
CA LYS A 356 1.20 0.76 29.10
C LYS A 356 -0.04 1.34 29.74
N ASP A 357 -1.19 0.81 29.36
CA ASP A 357 -2.40 1.04 30.11
C ASP A 357 -2.51 -0.01 31.22
N LYS A 358 -2.57 0.43 32.48
CA LYS A 358 -2.66 -0.46 33.65
C LYS A 358 -3.90 -1.34 33.64
N SER A 359 -4.96 -0.94 32.94
CA SER A 359 -6.22 -1.69 32.90
C SER A 359 -6.19 -2.89 31.94
N THR A 360 -5.39 -2.79 30.87
CA THR A 360 -5.30 -3.81 29.81
C THR A 360 -3.94 -4.50 29.74
N PHE A 361 -2.94 -3.97 30.44
CA PHE A 361 -1.58 -4.48 30.44
C PHE A 361 -1.50 -5.90 31.02
N THR A 362 -0.95 -6.82 30.22
CA THR A 362 -0.54 -8.14 30.69
C THR A 362 0.75 -8.57 30.01
N PHE A 363 1.46 -9.49 30.66
CA PHE A 363 2.58 -10.21 30.09
C PHE A 363 2.17 -11.51 29.39
N ASP A 364 0.90 -11.90 29.52
CA ASP A 364 0.38 -13.14 29.01
C ASP A 364 0.15 -13.10 27.49
N LYS A 365 0.19 -14.27 26.86
CA LYS A 365 -0.27 -14.52 25.48
C LYS A 365 0.33 -13.57 24.43
N GLY A 366 1.56 -13.12 24.66
CA GLY A 366 2.28 -12.29 23.70
C GLY A 366 1.66 -10.91 23.49
N TRP A 367 1.08 -10.32 24.54
CA TRP A 367 0.41 -9.02 24.48
C TRP A 367 1.25 -7.87 23.89
N ALA A 368 2.58 -7.92 24.01
CA ALA A 368 3.49 -6.92 23.45
C ALA A 368 3.65 -6.99 21.91
N PHE A 369 2.99 -7.95 21.27
CA PHE A 369 3.07 -8.20 19.83
C PHE A 369 1.78 -7.78 19.13
N PRO A 370 1.86 -7.32 17.88
CA PRO A 370 0.70 -6.86 17.15
C PRO A 370 -0.22 -8.03 16.82
N ARG A 371 -1.51 -7.73 16.71
CA ARG A 371 -2.54 -8.70 16.31
C ARG A 371 -2.57 -8.89 14.80
N ARG A 372 -2.36 -7.81 14.04
CA ARG A 372 -2.31 -7.80 12.58
C ARG A 372 -1.35 -6.73 12.09
N ILE A 373 -0.72 -7.01 10.95
CA ILE A 373 0.15 -6.08 10.24
C ILE A 373 -0.22 -6.11 8.76
N TYR A 374 -0.38 -4.94 8.16
CA TYR A 374 -0.50 -4.79 6.70
C TYR A 374 0.66 -3.97 6.18
N PHE A 375 1.21 -4.35 5.02
CA PHE A 375 2.22 -3.59 4.31
C PHE A 375 1.67 -3.14 2.96
N ASN A 376 1.64 -1.83 2.70
CA ASN A 376 1.01 -1.23 1.50
C ASN A 376 -0.42 -1.71 1.22
N GLY A 377 -1.13 -2.05 2.31
CA GLY A 377 -2.48 -2.59 2.30
C GLY A 377 -2.61 -4.10 2.15
N ASP A 378 -1.53 -4.86 1.97
CA ASP A 378 -1.60 -6.32 1.96
C ASP A 378 -1.41 -6.90 3.36
N ASN A 379 -2.26 -7.85 3.75
CA ASN A 379 -2.20 -8.48 5.07
C ASN A 379 -0.99 -9.41 5.17
N CYS A 380 -0.10 -9.15 6.12
CA CYS A 380 1.08 -9.98 6.35
C CYS A 380 0.76 -11.19 7.22
N VAL A 381 1.34 -12.33 6.89
CA VAL A 381 1.16 -13.55 7.68
C VAL A 381 1.93 -13.43 9.00
N MET A 382 1.17 -13.49 10.09
CA MET A 382 1.71 -13.53 11.45
C MET A 382 2.14 -14.97 11.81
N PRO A 383 3.20 -15.17 12.61
CA PRO A 383 3.44 -16.44 13.27
C PRO A 383 2.23 -16.87 14.12
N PRO A 384 2.07 -18.17 14.42
CA PRO A 384 0.98 -18.60 15.27
C PRO A 384 1.22 -18.11 16.72
N PRO A 385 0.17 -17.73 17.48
CA PRO A 385 0.33 -17.10 18.80
C PRO A 385 1.06 -17.94 19.86
N ASP A 386 1.02 -19.27 19.73
CA ASP A 386 1.74 -20.23 20.58
C ASP A 386 3.26 -20.17 20.38
N ALA A 387 3.72 -19.72 19.21
CA ALA A 387 5.13 -19.52 18.92
C ALA A 387 5.66 -18.16 19.39
N TYR A 388 4.82 -17.24 19.88
CA TYR A 388 5.26 -15.89 20.24
C TYR A 388 6.30 -15.94 21.37
N PRO A 389 7.29 -15.03 21.39
CA PRO A 389 8.26 -14.99 22.47
C PRO A 389 7.56 -14.86 23.83
N TRP A 390 7.70 -15.87 24.68
CA TRP A 390 7.17 -15.86 26.05
C TRP A 390 8.25 -15.44 27.06
N LEU A 391 7.82 -14.91 28.19
CA LEU A 391 8.72 -14.66 29.32
C LEU A 391 9.21 -15.98 29.88
N PRO A 392 10.50 -16.11 30.22
CA PRO A 392 11.01 -17.32 30.83
C PRO A 392 10.21 -17.61 32.11
N ASN A 393 9.68 -18.82 32.22
CA ASN A 393 8.97 -19.31 33.43
C ASN A 393 9.90 -19.42 34.66
N ALA A 394 11.17 -19.04 34.53
CA ALA A 394 12.17 -19.13 35.57
C ALA A 394 12.26 -17.80 36.32
N SER A 395 11.63 -17.75 37.49
CA SER A 395 12.24 -16.99 38.58
C SER A 395 13.55 -17.70 38.91
N PRO A 396 14.72 -17.02 38.91
CA PRO A 396 15.89 -17.60 39.55
C PRO A 396 15.47 -17.87 40.99
N LYS A 397 15.34 -19.14 41.38
CA LYS A 397 15.25 -19.48 42.79
C LYS A 397 16.54 -18.93 43.38
N LEU A 398 16.45 -17.84 44.15
CA LEU A 398 17.49 -17.47 45.07
C LEU A 398 17.64 -18.67 46.00
N VAL A 399 18.58 -19.55 45.66
CA VAL A 399 19.01 -20.61 46.58
C VAL A 399 19.75 -19.86 47.66
N PHE A 400 19.02 -19.43 48.69
CA PHE A 400 19.61 -19.00 49.93
C PHE A 400 20.38 -20.19 50.47
N SER A 401 21.70 -20.18 50.27
CA SER A 401 22.58 -21.18 50.86
C SER A 401 22.57 -20.93 52.36
N VAL A 402 21.83 -21.76 53.10
CA VAL A 402 21.79 -21.73 54.57
C VAL A 402 23.21 -21.83 55.17
N LEU A 403 24.12 -22.50 54.45
CA LEU A 403 25.53 -22.59 54.78
C LEU A 403 26.23 -21.22 54.70
N SER A 404 25.94 -20.40 53.69
CA SER A 404 26.53 -19.05 53.58
C SER A 404 26.06 -18.10 54.68
N THR A 405 24.79 -18.20 55.09
CA THR A 405 24.27 -17.45 56.25
C THR A 405 24.86 -17.94 57.57
N LEU A 406 25.02 -19.26 57.74
CA LEU A 406 25.68 -19.83 58.93
C LEU A 406 27.14 -19.39 59.04
N ILE A 407 27.89 -19.46 57.94
CA ILE A 407 29.30 -19.01 57.91
C ILE A 407 29.40 -17.52 58.22
N ALA A 408 28.52 -16.68 57.67
CA ALA A 408 28.50 -15.25 57.99
C ALA A 408 28.17 -14.99 59.47
N THR A 409 27.22 -15.72 60.05
CA THR A 409 26.89 -15.59 61.49
C THR A 409 28.02 -16.09 62.40
N LEU A 410 28.66 -17.22 62.08
CA LEU A 410 29.82 -17.71 62.84
C LEU A 410 31.03 -16.77 62.74
N ALA A 411 31.30 -16.22 61.55
CA ALA A 411 32.35 -15.22 61.38
C ALA A 411 32.09 -13.95 62.22
N SER A 412 30.82 -13.53 62.34
CA SER A 412 30.45 -12.38 63.18
C SER A 412 30.58 -12.66 64.68
N LEU A 413 30.39 -13.91 65.12
CA LEU A 413 30.58 -14.34 66.52
C LEU A 413 32.05 -14.44 66.92
N ILE A 414 32.93 -14.84 65.99
CA ILE A 414 34.39 -14.91 66.21
C ILE A 414 35.01 -13.51 66.26
N SER A 415 34.34 -12.49 65.70
CA SER A 415 34.81 -11.09 65.69
C SER A 415 34.52 -10.33 67.00
N VAL A 416 33.86 -10.97 67.99
CA VAL A 416 33.40 -10.36 69.25
C VAL A 416 34.07 -10.98 70.49
N ILE A 417 35.09 -11.83 70.30
CA ILE A 417 36.01 -12.32 71.34
C ILE A 417 37.38 -11.77 71.02
#